data_AF-A0A662VE52-F1
#
_entry.id   AF-A0A662VE52-F1
#
_cell.length_a   1.000
_cell.length_b   1.000
_cell.length_c   1.000
_cell.angle_alpha   90.00
_cell.angle_beta   90.00
_cell.angle_gamma   90.00
#
_symmetry.space_group_name_H-M   'P 1'
#
loop_
_entity.id
_entity.type
_entity.pdbx_description
1 polymer ?
#
loop_
_entity_poly.entity_id
_entity_poly.type
_entity_poly.pdbx_seq_one_letter_code
_entity_poly.pdbx_strand_id
1 'polypeptide(L)'
;MPGVLKNIIYEDPVVKYRGEKVISIFKRLERGRVNIDMDLATDIYYVFYLPFPALKKPNEVSDERNWHYTIIKEMLKSHDIAKTRVYTVANSHSSTVIAVSFIQHLMRELGSTESLESEGDGKEDARQISQDISSEELGKAVQKAAEMVVEESKVVSKLEKLSMGKLAGRGSHLDFEQSSEEVLKLARSIDVRKLLQLLEKLPRLGAEAKKRKEEFVKGELDGYELGSNVEKLVPTELAYPDLYLYAKFAEGRLLSYKKVLPMSIGPLYVLLDKSGSMEGTKILWAKATALALFMRARAEKRPFYIRFFDSTPYSLAKVSMKTKPSEILRLMEYIARVKSGGGTDITRAVISACDDIEGYRAKGASDIVLVTDGEDRVSDAIIKRMLKRASAKLVTVMIRGDNSDLRRLSSKYFRVIQLSSKEILQVVEF
;
A
#
# COMPACT_ATOMS: atom_id res chain seq x y z
N MET A 1 10.47 -40.86 7.40
CA MET A 1 9.39 -40.27 6.58
C MET A 1 9.44 -38.75 6.73
N PRO A 2 9.26 -37.94 5.67
CA PRO A 2 9.79 -36.58 5.65
C PRO A 2 8.89 -35.50 6.29
N GLY A 3 7.92 -35.83 7.14
CA GLY A 3 7.16 -34.80 7.87
C GLY A 3 5.92 -35.31 8.61
N VAL A 4 5.31 -34.44 9.40
CA VAL A 4 4.31 -34.80 10.43
C VAL A 4 2.85 -34.56 10.02
N LEU A 5 2.61 -33.91 8.87
CA LEU A 5 1.27 -33.63 8.36
C LEU A 5 0.74 -34.76 7.46
N LYS A 6 -0.56 -34.98 7.51
CA LYS A 6 -1.29 -35.95 6.70
C LYS A 6 -1.63 -35.35 5.33
N ASN A 7 -1.68 -36.20 4.29
CA ASN A 7 -2.05 -35.84 2.91
C ASN A 7 -1.07 -34.87 2.22
N ILE A 8 0.20 -34.85 2.64
CA ILE A 8 1.28 -34.12 1.97
C ILE A 8 2.29 -35.13 1.41
N ILE A 9 2.63 -34.97 0.14
CA ILE A 9 3.63 -35.78 -0.56
C ILE A 9 4.94 -34.97 -0.53
N TYR A 10 5.83 -35.28 0.41
CA TYR A 10 7.06 -34.50 0.63
C TYR A 10 8.09 -34.67 -0.49
N GLU A 11 7.96 -35.74 -1.27
CA GLU A 11 8.80 -36.04 -2.41
C GLU A 11 8.49 -35.14 -3.62
N ASP A 12 7.29 -34.54 -3.67
CA ASP A 12 6.85 -33.67 -4.75
C ASP A 12 7.77 -32.43 -4.89
N PRO A 13 8.30 -32.15 -6.10
CA PRO A 13 9.11 -30.96 -6.36
C PRO A 13 8.46 -29.64 -5.94
N VAL A 14 7.14 -29.51 -6.05
CA VAL A 14 6.42 -28.28 -5.66
C VAL A 14 6.42 -28.09 -4.14
N VAL A 15 6.27 -29.20 -3.41
CA VAL A 15 6.30 -29.20 -1.93
C VAL A 15 7.70 -28.83 -1.44
N LYS A 16 8.74 -29.41 -2.04
CA LYS A 16 10.13 -29.04 -1.77
C LYS A 16 10.40 -27.58 -2.09
N TYR A 17 10.02 -27.11 -3.29
CA TYR A 17 10.23 -25.71 -3.66
C TYR A 17 9.64 -24.73 -2.63
N ARG A 18 8.44 -25.03 -2.08
CA ARG A 18 7.81 -24.20 -1.05
C ARG A 18 8.59 -24.17 0.27
N GLY A 19 9.10 -25.31 0.73
CA GLY A 19 9.97 -25.37 1.93
C GLY A 19 11.31 -24.65 1.72
N GLU A 20 11.96 -24.87 0.58
CA GLU A 20 13.22 -24.23 0.19
C GLU A 20 13.05 -22.72 0.12
N LYS A 21 11.91 -22.26 -0.39
CA LYS A 21 11.58 -20.83 -0.47
C LYS A 21 11.51 -20.19 0.92
N VAL A 22 10.80 -20.81 1.87
CA VAL A 22 10.74 -20.33 3.27
C VAL A 22 12.15 -20.22 3.85
N ILE A 23 12.98 -21.25 3.66
CA ILE A 23 14.36 -21.26 4.14
C ILE A 23 15.21 -20.17 3.48
N SER A 24 15.07 -19.98 2.16
CA SER A 24 15.85 -18.98 1.41
C SER A 24 15.58 -17.56 1.90
N ILE A 25 14.31 -17.22 2.14
CA ILE A 25 13.89 -15.91 2.65
C ILE A 25 14.35 -15.74 4.10
N PHE A 26 14.21 -16.78 4.92
CA PHE A 26 14.69 -16.77 6.30
C PHE A 26 16.21 -16.54 6.38
N LYS A 27 17.01 -17.27 5.58
CA LYS A 27 18.47 -17.13 5.53
C LYS A 27 18.91 -15.73 5.12
N ARG A 28 18.22 -15.12 4.15
CA ARG A 28 18.48 -13.72 3.74
C ARG A 28 18.16 -12.72 4.84
N LEU A 29 17.14 -12.99 5.67
CA LEU A 29 16.74 -12.13 6.78
C LEU A 29 17.70 -12.21 7.98
N GLU A 30 18.12 -13.43 8.37
CA GLU A 30 19.02 -13.71 9.49
C GLU A 30 20.51 -13.73 9.10
N ARG A 31 20.84 -13.32 7.87
CA ARG A 31 22.22 -13.33 7.32
C ARG A 31 22.93 -14.70 7.46
N GLY A 32 22.17 -15.79 7.39
CA GLY A 32 22.69 -17.16 7.39
C GLY A 32 23.16 -17.73 8.73
N ARG A 33 22.81 -17.10 9.87
CA ARG A 33 23.24 -17.54 11.21
C ARG A 33 22.60 -18.83 11.70
N VAL A 34 21.37 -19.11 11.28
CA VAL A 34 20.57 -20.24 11.80
C VAL A 34 20.17 -21.16 10.65
N ASN A 35 20.37 -22.46 10.83
CA ASN A 35 19.97 -23.49 9.87
C ASN A 35 18.70 -24.20 10.34
N ILE A 36 17.67 -24.27 9.49
CA ILE A 36 16.37 -24.86 9.81
C ILE A 36 16.18 -26.14 9.02
N ASP A 37 15.54 -27.14 9.63
CA ASP A 37 15.18 -28.36 8.92
C ASP A 37 14.14 -28.11 7.82
N MET A 38 14.38 -28.72 6.66
CA MET A 38 13.55 -28.58 5.47
C MET A 38 12.10 -29.04 5.72
N ASP A 39 11.96 -30.13 6.45
CA ASP A 39 10.68 -30.77 6.73
C ASP A 39 9.83 -29.88 7.66
N LEU A 40 10.46 -29.28 8.68
CA LEU A 40 9.80 -28.34 9.59
C LEU A 40 9.31 -27.07 8.87
N ALA A 41 10.16 -26.48 8.02
CA ALA A 41 9.77 -25.29 7.25
C ALA A 41 8.59 -25.59 6.31
N THR A 42 8.58 -26.78 5.73
CA THR A 42 7.49 -27.27 4.87
C THR A 42 6.20 -27.44 5.67
N ASP A 43 6.27 -28.11 6.83
CA ASP A 43 5.09 -28.34 7.67
C ASP A 43 4.49 -27.03 8.20
N ILE A 44 5.32 -26.09 8.68
CA ILE A 44 4.88 -24.77 9.13
C ILE A 44 4.18 -24.01 7.99
N TYR A 45 4.74 -24.04 6.77
CA TYR A 45 4.09 -23.42 5.60
C TYR A 45 2.69 -24.01 5.36
N TYR A 46 2.56 -25.35 5.39
CA TYR A 46 1.29 -26.00 5.12
C TYR A 46 0.25 -25.84 6.25
N VAL A 47 0.67 -25.63 7.50
CA VAL A 47 -0.23 -25.22 8.58
C VAL A 47 -0.92 -23.89 8.26
N PHE A 48 -0.17 -22.91 7.73
CA PHE A 48 -0.72 -21.61 7.35
C PHE A 48 -1.46 -21.62 6.01
N TYR A 49 -1.07 -22.48 5.07
CA TYR A 49 -1.63 -22.54 3.72
C TYR A 49 -2.90 -23.39 3.61
N LEU A 50 -2.94 -24.56 4.26
CA LEU A 50 -4.06 -25.50 4.11
C LEU A 50 -5.30 -25.05 4.88
N PRO A 51 -6.51 -25.25 4.34
CA PRO A 51 -7.77 -25.01 5.07
C PRO A 51 -7.96 -25.94 6.27
N PHE A 52 -7.49 -27.19 6.19
CA PHE A 52 -7.60 -28.19 7.24
C PHE A 52 -6.32 -29.04 7.33
N PRO A 53 -5.24 -28.52 7.95
CA PRO A 53 -4.06 -29.32 8.26
C PRO A 53 -4.40 -30.36 9.33
N ALA A 54 -4.00 -31.61 9.09
CA ALA A 54 -4.20 -32.72 10.02
C ALA A 54 -2.88 -33.42 10.30
N LEU A 55 -2.65 -33.82 11.55
CA LEU A 55 -1.45 -34.57 11.95
C LEU A 55 -1.55 -36.05 11.60
N LYS A 56 -0.40 -36.67 11.34
CA LYS A 56 -0.25 -38.12 11.33
C LYS A 56 -0.42 -38.68 12.74
N LYS A 57 -0.70 -39.99 12.84
CA LYS A 57 -0.79 -40.65 14.15
C LYS A 57 0.60 -40.70 14.81
N PRO A 58 0.72 -40.63 16.14
CA PRO A 58 2.01 -40.68 16.84
C PRO A 58 2.87 -41.89 16.44
N ASN A 59 2.24 -43.06 16.23
CA ASN A 59 2.93 -44.30 15.87
C ASN A 59 3.55 -44.30 14.46
N GLU A 60 3.21 -43.33 13.61
CA GLU A 60 3.71 -43.19 12.24
C GLU A 60 4.91 -42.22 12.15
N VAL A 61 5.31 -41.63 13.28
CA VAL A 61 6.38 -40.62 13.37
C VAL A 61 7.58 -41.22 14.13
N SER A 62 8.79 -41.02 13.60
CA SER A 62 10.03 -41.47 14.23
C SER A 62 10.34 -40.68 15.52
N ASP A 63 10.87 -41.34 16.55
CA ASP A 63 11.16 -40.76 17.87
C ASP A 63 12.07 -39.51 17.82
N GLU A 64 13.02 -39.45 16.88
CA GLU A 64 13.90 -38.29 16.66
C GLU A 64 13.16 -37.00 16.26
N ARG A 65 11.90 -37.10 15.82
CA ARG A 65 11.07 -35.97 15.35
C ARG A 65 9.93 -35.63 16.31
N ASN A 66 9.99 -36.14 17.55
CA ASN A 66 8.96 -35.87 18.55
C ASN A 66 8.83 -34.36 18.86
N TRP A 67 9.94 -33.62 18.77
CA TRP A 67 9.95 -32.16 18.92
C TRP A 67 9.23 -31.46 17.75
N HIS A 68 9.46 -31.85 16.49
CA HIS A 68 8.69 -31.34 15.32
C HIS A 68 7.20 -31.59 15.50
N TYR A 69 6.84 -32.81 15.90
CA TYR A 69 5.45 -33.19 16.11
C TYR A 69 4.79 -32.34 17.20
N THR A 70 5.52 -32.09 18.29
CA THR A 70 5.04 -31.25 19.41
C THR A 70 4.81 -29.80 18.98
N ILE A 71 5.73 -29.20 18.21
CA ILE A 71 5.57 -27.83 17.67
C ILE A 71 4.30 -27.74 16.83
N ILE A 72 4.13 -28.61 15.83
CA ILE A 72 2.98 -28.55 14.93
C ILE A 72 1.69 -28.86 15.68
N LYS A 73 1.69 -29.80 16.63
CA LYS A 73 0.55 -30.09 17.50
C LYS A 73 0.12 -28.87 18.30
N GLU A 74 1.07 -28.12 18.86
CA GLU A 74 0.75 -26.93 19.64
C GLU A 74 0.30 -25.76 18.76
N MET A 75 0.88 -25.61 17.57
CA MET A 75 0.40 -24.64 16.58
C MET A 75 -1.07 -24.90 16.20
N LEU A 76 -1.46 -26.16 16.00
CA LEU A 76 -2.84 -26.51 15.63
C LEU A 76 -3.85 -26.29 16.76
N LYS A 77 -3.41 -26.37 18.02
CA LYS A 77 -4.24 -26.07 19.20
C LYS A 77 -4.37 -24.57 19.47
N SER A 78 -3.35 -23.79 19.11
CA SER A 78 -3.30 -22.36 19.40
C SER A 78 -4.43 -21.59 18.70
N HIS A 79 -5.20 -20.84 19.49
CA HIS A 79 -6.26 -19.98 18.96
C HIS A 79 -5.68 -18.83 18.10
N ASP A 80 -4.48 -18.36 18.41
CA ASP A 80 -3.85 -17.24 17.69
C ASP A 80 -3.36 -17.66 16.29
N ILE A 81 -2.93 -18.91 16.14
CA ILE A 81 -2.69 -19.49 14.80
C ILE A 81 -4.00 -19.56 14.01
N ALA A 82 -5.12 -19.94 14.62
CA ALA A 82 -6.41 -19.93 13.95
C ALA A 82 -6.83 -18.52 13.46
N LYS A 83 -6.58 -17.47 14.26
CA LYS A 83 -6.82 -16.07 13.85
C LYS A 83 -5.92 -15.66 12.68
N THR A 84 -4.66 -16.07 12.70
CA THR A 84 -3.69 -15.81 11.63
C THR A 84 -4.13 -16.47 10.31
N ARG A 85 -4.64 -17.71 10.39
CA ARG A 85 -5.08 -18.51 9.22
C ARG A 85 -6.21 -17.87 8.41
N VAL A 86 -7.00 -16.98 9.01
CA VAL A 86 -8.01 -16.17 8.30
C VAL A 86 -7.39 -15.36 7.15
N TYR A 87 -6.12 -14.95 7.28
CA TYR A 87 -5.43 -14.14 6.29
C TYR A 87 -4.50 -14.93 5.37
N THR A 88 -4.10 -16.15 5.75
CA THR A 88 -3.06 -16.92 5.04
C THR A 88 -3.61 -18.09 4.21
N VAL A 89 -4.76 -18.66 4.57
CA VAL A 89 -5.31 -19.86 3.90
C VAL A 89 -5.50 -19.61 2.40
N ALA A 90 -5.04 -20.56 1.59
CA ALA A 90 -5.02 -20.52 0.12
C ALA A 90 -4.23 -19.33 -0.50
N ASN A 91 -3.49 -18.57 0.31
CA ASN A 91 -2.59 -17.51 -0.17
C ASN A 91 -1.13 -17.95 0.01
N SER A 92 -0.48 -18.28 -1.11
CA SER A 92 0.91 -18.74 -1.13
C SER A 92 1.87 -17.71 -0.52
N HIS A 93 1.76 -16.44 -0.92
CA HIS A 93 2.66 -15.39 -0.47
C HIS A 93 2.50 -15.10 1.02
N SER A 94 1.27 -14.83 1.47
CA SER A 94 1.00 -14.55 2.88
C SER A 94 1.39 -15.73 3.76
N SER A 95 1.17 -16.97 3.33
CA SER A 95 1.62 -18.17 4.06
C SER A 95 3.14 -18.25 4.16
N THR A 96 3.89 -17.97 3.08
CA THR A 96 5.36 -17.97 3.11
C THR A 96 5.90 -16.90 4.06
N VAL A 97 5.41 -15.67 3.93
CA VAL A 97 5.84 -14.52 4.76
C VAL A 97 5.61 -14.80 6.24
N ILE A 98 4.42 -15.31 6.58
CA ILE A 98 4.04 -15.60 7.96
C ILE A 98 4.76 -16.83 8.52
N ALA A 99 4.99 -17.87 7.71
CA ALA A 99 5.83 -19.00 8.11
C ALA A 99 7.26 -18.55 8.46
N VAL A 100 7.88 -17.70 7.64
CA VAL A 100 9.22 -17.15 7.92
C VAL A 100 9.22 -16.37 9.23
N SER A 101 8.22 -15.51 9.45
CA SER A 101 8.17 -14.73 10.67
C SER A 101 7.92 -15.57 11.92
N PHE A 102 7.04 -16.57 11.83
CA PHE A 102 6.80 -17.52 12.91
C PHE A 102 8.07 -18.26 13.29
N ILE A 103 8.81 -18.77 12.30
CA ILE A 103 10.08 -19.46 12.57
C ILE A 103 11.09 -18.52 13.24
N GLN A 104 11.17 -17.26 12.82
CA GLN A 104 12.08 -16.30 13.45
C GLN A 104 11.72 -16.00 14.91
N HIS A 105 10.44 -15.80 15.21
CA HIS A 105 10.00 -15.58 16.60
C HIS A 105 10.20 -16.83 17.44
N LEU A 106 9.92 -18.01 16.89
CA LEU A 106 10.17 -19.29 17.56
C LEU A 106 11.66 -19.46 17.89
N MET A 107 12.55 -19.25 16.93
CA MET A 107 13.99 -19.38 17.13
C MET A 107 14.53 -18.33 18.11
N ARG A 108 13.99 -17.11 18.09
CA ARG A 108 14.36 -16.08 19.06
C ARG A 108 13.98 -16.48 20.48
N GLU A 109 12.77 -17.02 20.69
CA GLU A 109 12.33 -17.45 22.02
C GLU A 109 13.11 -18.69 22.50
N LEU A 110 13.41 -19.64 21.61
CA LEU A 110 14.21 -20.82 21.95
C LEU A 110 15.67 -20.43 22.25
N GLY A 111 16.28 -19.54 21.46
CA GLY A 111 17.66 -19.07 21.64
C GLY A 111 17.84 -18.05 22.78
N SER A 112 16.79 -17.32 23.19
CA SER A 112 16.83 -16.46 24.38
C SER A 112 16.96 -17.23 25.70
N THR A 113 16.81 -18.55 25.67
CA THR A 113 17.08 -19.43 26.82
C THR A 113 18.58 -19.71 27.01
N GLU A 114 19.41 -19.51 25.98
CA GLU A 114 20.85 -19.83 26.00
C GLU A 114 21.78 -18.62 25.85
N SER A 115 21.26 -17.42 25.58
CA SER A 115 22.08 -16.22 25.31
C SER A 115 22.23 -15.28 26.50
N LEU A 116 22.73 -15.83 27.61
CA LEU A 116 23.71 -15.12 28.45
C LEU A 116 25.01 -15.92 28.30
N GLU A 117 26.01 -15.30 27.66
CA GLU A 117 27.37 -15.83 27.44
C GLU A 117 27.55 -16.75 26.22
N SER A 118 27.75 -16.16 25.03
CA SER A 118 28.76 -16.60 24.04
C SER A 118 28.76 -15.67 22.82
N GLU A 119 29.62 -14.66 22.80
CA GLU A 119 30.09 -14.06 21.54
C GLU A 119 31.07 -15.06 20.89
N GLY A 120 30.57 -15.94 20.03
CA GLY A 120 31.38 -16.90 19.27
C GLY A 120 30.83 -17.06 17.85
N ASP A 121 31.70 -16.97 16.86
CA ASP A 121 31.42 -17.13 15.42
C ASP A 121 31.17 -18.60 15.05
N GLY A 122 30.17 -19.22 15.68
CA GLY A 122 29.74 -20.60 15.46
C GLY A 122 28.44 -20.66 14.65
N LYS A 123 28.40 -21.47 13.60
CA LYS A 123 27.14 -21.85 12.95
C LYS A 123 26.38 -22.78 13.90
N GLU A 124 25.38 -22.25 14.58
CA GLU A 124 24.51 -23.04 15.47
C GLU A 124 23.45 -23.77 14.65
N ASP A 125 23.49 -25.10 14.64
CA ASP A 125 22.47 -25.93 14.02
C ASP A 125 21.25 -26.01 14.97
N ALA A 126 20.07 -25.57 14.50
CA ALA A 126 18.83 -25.57 15.29
C ALA A 126 18.42 -26.98 15.79
N ARG A 127 18.99 -28.04 15.21
CA ARG A 127 18.80 -29.43 15.65
C ARG A 127 19.40 -29.69 17.05
N GLN A 128 20.55 -29.10 17.38
CA GLN A 128 21.18 -29.26 18.69
C GLN A 128 20.44 -28.49 19.79
N ILE A 129 19.96 -27.28 19.50
CA ILE A 129 19.21 -26.44 20.46
C ILE A 129 17.87 -27.10 20.85
N SER A 130 17.24 -27.87 19.96
CA SER A 130 15.87 -28.38 20.17
C SER A 130 15.74 -29.72 20.92
N GLN A 131 16.82 -30.50 21.09
CA GLN A 131 16.76 -31.85 21.66
C GLN A 131 16.75 -31.87 23.20
N ASP A 132 17.25 -30.81 23.86
CA ASP A 132 17.32 -30.71 25.32
C ASP A 132 16.17 -29.88 25.94
N ILE A 133 15.27 -29.32 25.13
CA ILE A 133 14.19 -28.42 25.59
C ILE A 133 12.97 -29.23 26.03
N SER A 134 12.42 -28.90 27.20
CA SER A 134 11.21 -29.56 27.69
C SER A 134 10.00 -29.28 26.79
N SER A 135 9.09 -30.25 26.70
CA SER A 135 7.85 -30.10 25.91
C SER A 135 6.99 -28.90 26.35
N GLU A 136 7.11 -28.47 27.61
CA GLU A 136 6.41 -27.29 28.15
C GLU A 136 7.03 -25.96 27.71
N GLU A 137 8.36 -25.88 27.66
CA GLU A 137 9.08 -24.70 27.16
C GLU A 137 8.83 -24.49 25.67
N LEU A 138 8.84 -25.58 24.88
CA LEU A 138 8.44 -25.58 23.48
C LEU A 138 7.01 -25.05 23.31
N GLY A 139 6.07 -25.47 24.16
CA GLY A 139 4.69 -24.98 24.12
C GLY A 139 4.59 -23.48 24.39
N LYS A 140 5.29 -22.97 25.40
CA LYS A 140 5.34 -21.54 25.73
C LYS A 140 5.97 -20.71 24.61
N ALA A 141 7.06 -21.19 23.99
CA ALA A 141 7.72 -20.52 22.88
C ALA A 141 6.78 -20.43 21.65
N VAL A 142 6.08 -21.52 21.32
CA VAL A 142 5.07 -21.54 20.24
C VAL A 142 3.93 -20.56 20.53
N GLN A 143 3.46 -20.48 21.78
CA GLN A 143 2.38 -19.57 22.14
C GLN A 143 2.77 -18.10 21.97
N LYS A 144 3.94 -17.68 22.47
CA LYS A 144 4.44 -16.31 22.29
C LYS A 144 4.70 -15.98 20.81
N ALA A 145 5.29 -16.91 20.06
CA ALA A 145 5.51 -16.74 18.63
C ALA A 145 4.17 -16.57 17.88
N ALA A 146 3.14 -17.34 18.25
CA ALA A 146 1.81 -17.22 17.66
C ALA A 146 1.18 -15.84 17.92
N GLU A 147 1.32 -15.29 19.13
CA GLU A 147 0.80 -13.96 19.48
C GLU A 147 1.40 -12.85 18.60
N MET A 148 2.74 -12.84 18.46
CA MET A 148 3.45 -11.85 17.65
C MET A 148 3.05 -11.92 16.17
N VAL A 149 2.82 -13.13 15.66
CA VAL A 149 2.45 -13.38 14.27
C VAL A 149 1.03 -12.90 13.94
N VAL A 150 0.10 -12.89 14.91
CA VAL A 150 -1.27 -12.38 14.68
C VAL A 150 -1.24 -10.93 14.21
N GLU A 151 -0.50 -10.07 14.90
CA GLU A 151 -0.42 -8.66 14.54
C GLU A 151 0.28 -8.44 13.20
N GLU A 152 1.36 -9.18 12.94
CA GLU A 152 2.06 -9.11 11.66
C GLU A 152 1.18 -9.59 10.49
N SER A 153 0.39 -10.65 10.67
CA SER A 153 -0.51 -11.17 9.64
C SER A 153 -1.58 -10.17 9.20
N LYS A 154 -2.14 -9.41 10.15
CA LYS A 154 -3.07 -8.31 9.86
C LYS A 154 -2.40 -7.25 8.99
N VAL A 155 -1.15 -6.90 9.28
CA VAL A 155 -0.40 -5.88 8.55
C VAL A 155 -0.01 -6.38 7.15
N VAL A 156 0.48 -7.61 7.03
CA VAL A 156 0.85 -8.24 5.75
C VAL A 156 -0.36 -8.28 4.81
N SER A 157 -1.52 -8.73 5.30
CA SER A 157 -2.75 -8.75 4.49
C SER A 157 -3.16 -7.35 4.02
N LYS A 158 -2.96 -6.32 4.86
CA LYS A 158 -3.23 -4.91 4.49
C LYS A 158 -2.26 -4.40 3.43
N LEU A 159 -0.96 -4.69 3.57
CA LEU A 159 0.07 -4.32 2.60
C LEU A 159 -0.19 -4.99 1.24
N GLU A 160 -0.59 -6.26 1.25
CA GLU A 160 -0.95 -7.00 0.03
C GLU A 160 -2.16 -6.35 -0.67
N LYS A 161 -3.24 -6.06 0.08
CA LYS A 161 -4.43 -5.38 -0.46
C LYS A 161 -4.12 -4.01 -1.07
N LEU A 162 -3.22 -3.24 -0.44
CA LEU A 162 -2.79 -1.93 -0.95
C LEU A 162 -1.92 -2.06 -2.20
N SER A 163 -1.05 -3.07 -2.26
CA SER A 163 -0.12 -3.28 -3.37
C SER A 163 -0.80 -3.86 -4.61
N MET A 164 -1.68 -4.85 -4.44
CA MET A 164 -2.43 -5.44 -5.56
C MET A 164 -3.53 -4.50 -6.07
N GLY A 165 -4.09 -3.67 -5.19
CA GLY A 165 -5.27 -2.87 -5.48
C GLY A 165 -6.53 -3.74 -5.68
N LYS A 166 -7.69 -3.09 -5.85
CA LYS A 166 -8.99 -3.79 -6.01
C LYS A 166 -9.31 -4.20 -7.46
N LEU A 167 -8.44 -3.90 -8.42
CA LEU A 167 -8.66 -4.16 -9.84
C LEU A 167 -7.90 -5.43 -10.24
N ALA A 168 -8.64 -6.44 -10.69
CA ALA A 168 -8.07 -7.66 -11.25
C ALA A 168 -7.08 -7.35 -12.40
N GLY A 169 -5.98 -8.11 -12.47
CA GLY A 169 -5.05 -8.09 -13.61
C GLY A 169 -3.92 -7.04 -13.57
N ARG A 170 -3.62 -6.41 -12.42
CA ARG A 170 -2.56 -5.37 -12.33
C ARG A 170 -1.33 -5.72 -11.49
N GLY A 171 -1.26 -6.91 -10.91
CA GLY A 171 -0.06 -7.40 -10.24
C GLY A 171 0.06 -8.91 -10.48
N SER A 172 1.26 -9.36 -10.86
CA SER A 172 1.54 -10.79 -10.84
C SER A 172 1.77 -11.20 -9.39
N HIS A 173 1.21 -12.34 -8.94
CA HIS A 173 1.56 -12.90 -7.64
C HIS A 173 3.09 -13.10 -7.51
N LEU A 174 3.77 -13.34 -8.64
CA LEU A 174 5.21 -13.51 -8.75
C LEU A 174 6.02 -12.26 -8.38
N ASP A 175 5.58 -11.04 -8.73
CA ASP A 175 6.29 -9.81 -8.37
C ASP A 175 6.26 -9.56 -6.85
N PHE A 176 5.16 -9.91 -6.18
CA PHE A 176 5.03 -9.74 -4.73
C PHE A 176 5.84 -10.81 -3.97
N GLU A 177 5.95 -12.01 -4.53
CA GLU A 177 6.80 -13.09 -4.00
C GLU A 177 8.29 -12.75 -3.91
N GLN A 178 8.80 -11.83 -4.75
CA GLN A 178 10.19 -11.37 -4.67
C GLN A 178 10.43 -10.36 -3.53
N SER A 179 9.36 -9.72 -3.05
CA SER A 179 9.40 -8.65 -2.04
C SER A 179 9.05 -9.12 -0.62
N SER A 180 8.99 -10.43 -0.34
CA SER A 180 8.63 -10.98 0.98
C SER A 180 9.45 -10.40 2.15
N GLU A 181 10.72 -10.08 1.94
CA GLU A 181 11.58 -9.44 2.95
C GLU A 181 11.20 -8.00 3.24
N GLU A 182 10.91 -7.23 2.19
CA GLU A 182 10.49 -5.83 2.30
C GLU A 182 9.16 -5.76 3.04
N VAL A 183 8.24 -6.69 2.72
CA VAL A 183 6.94 -6.82 3.40
C VAL A 183 7.12 -7.10 4.89
N LEU A 184 8.01 -8.02 5.29
CA LEU A 184 8.27 -8.31 6.71
C LEU A 184 8.89 -7.11 7.44
N LYS A 185 9.88 -6.44 6.83
CA LYS A 185 10.49 -5.23 7.41
C LYS A 185 9.46 -4.14 7.64
N LEU A 186 8.58 -3.91 6.66
CA LEU A 186 7.50 -2.94 6.76
C LEU A 186 6.47 -3.35 7.82
N ALA A 187 6.10 -4.64 7.88
CA ALA A 187 5.14 -5.14 8.86
C ALA A 187 5.59 -4.99 10.32
N ARG A 188 6.90 -4.94 10.56
CA ARG A 188 7.49 -4.69 11.89
C ARG A 188 7.61 -3.21 12.23
N SER A 189 7.63 -2.33 11.24
CA SER A 189 7.78 -0.90 11.50
C SER A 189 6.52 -0.33 12.19
N ILE A 190 6.73 0.33 13.32
CA ILE A 190 5.65 0.93 14.13
C ILE A 190 4.92 2.01 13.34
N ASP A 191 5.66 2.79 12.53
CA ASP A 191 5.10 3.86 11.71
C ASP A 191 4.13 3.34 10.66
N VAL A 192 4.49 2.26 9.94
CA VAL A 192 3.58 1.66 8.95
C VAL A 192 2.33 1.09 9.62
N ARG A 193 2.47 0.46 10.80
CA ARG A 193 1.30 -0.03 11.57
C ARG A 193 0.33 1.10 11.88
N LYS A 194 0.84 2.22 12.41
CA LYS A 194 0.04 3.42 12.73
C LYS A 194 -0.61 4.03 11.49
N LEU A 195 0.14 4.12 10.38
CA LEU A 195 -0.37 4.63 9.10
C LEU A 195 -1.53 3.76 8.57
N LEU A 196 -1.37 2.44 8.57
CA LEU A 196 -2.39 1.51 8.10
C LEU A 196 -3.65 1.53 8.98
N GLN A 197 -3.49 1.69 10.29
CA GLN A 197 -4.62 1.85 11.22
C GLN A 197 -5.40 3.15 10.96
N LEU A 198 -4.72 4.25 10.61
CA LEU A 198 -5.38 5.50 10.23
C LEU A 198 -6.17 5.37 8.93
N LEU A 199 -5.61 4.63 7.95
CA LEU A 199 -6.26 4.38 6.67
C LEU A 199 -7.48 3.45 6.77
N GLU A 200 -7.47 2.50 7.69
CA GLU A 200 -8.59 1.57 7.90
C GLU A 200 -9.88 2.26 8.32
N LYS A 201 -9.75 3.38 9.04
CA LYS A 201 -10.89 4.21 9.46
C LYS A 201 -11.50 5.01 8.31
N LEU A 202 -10.87 5.03 7.13
CA LEU A 202 -11.37 5.75 5.98
C LEU A 202 -12.39 4.87 5.24
N PRO A 203 -13.65 5.34 5.06
CA PRO A 203 -14.60 4.67 4.20
C PRO A 203 -14.05 4.60 2.77
N ARG A 204 -14.58 3.67 1.96
CA ARG A 204 -14.06 3.20 0.66
C ARG A 204 -13.46 4.32 -0.22
N LEU A 205 -12.18 4.61 -0.01
CA LEU A 205 -11.37 5.50 -0.85
C LEU A 205 -11.47 5.05 -2.31
N GLY A 206 -11.97 5.92 -3.18
CA GLY A 206 -12.08 5.68 -4.62
C GLY A 206 -13.37 5.00 -5.10
N ALA A 207 -14.36 4.73 -4.23
CA ALA A 207 -15.69 4.26 -4.70
C ALA A 207 -16.43 5.35 -5.50
N GLU A 208 -16.21 6.62 -5.14
CA GLU A 208 -16.83 7.78 -5.78
C GLU A 208 -15.87 8.56 -6.68
N ALA A 209 -14.73 7.96 -7.08
CA ALA A 209 -13.85 8.56 -8.07
C ALA A 209 -14.54 8.57 -9.43
N LYS A 210 -15.49 9.49 -9.62
CA LYS A 210 -16.14 9.77 -10.89
C LYS A 210 -15.04 10.23 -11.82
N LYS A 211 -14.81 9.46 -12.88
CA LYS A 211 -13.99 9.94 -14.00
C LYS A 211 -14.60 11.27 -14.42
N ARG A 212 -13.84 12.35 -14.32
CA ARG A 212 -14.29 13.65 -14.81
C ARG A 212 -14.51 13.50 -16.30
N LYS A 213 -15.76 13.70 -16.73
CA LYS A 213 -16.15 13.66 -18.13
C LYS A 213 -16.37 15.10 -18.59
N GLU A 214 -15.89 15.43 -19.77
CA GLU A 214 -16.12 16.74 -20.38
C GLU A 214 -16.97 16.54 -21.63
N GLU A 215 -17.89 17.48 -21.88
CA GLU A 215 -18.73 17.45 -23.07
C GLU A 215 -17.88 17.73 -24.30
N PHE A 216 -18.01 16.87 -25.30
CA PHE A 216 -17.22 16.97 -26.52
C PHE A 216 -18.06 16.53 -27.71
N VAL A 217 -17.74 17.02 -28.91
CA VAL A 217 -18.49 16.69 -30.14
C VAL A 217 -18.38 15.19 -30.49
N LYS A 218 -17.26 14.58 -30.13
CA LYS A 218 -16.96 13.15 -30.30
C LYS A 218 -16.78 12.53 -28.93
N GLY A 219 -17.26 11.31 -28.70
CA GLY A 219 -17.09 10.65 -27.41
C GLY A 219 -18.12 9.55 -27.14
N GLU A 220 -18.14 9.08 -25.89
CA GLU A 220 -19.14 8.16 -25.39
C GLU A 220 -20.48 8.89 -25.26
N LEU A 221 -21.58 8.22 -25.56
CA LEU A 221 -22.93 8.77 -25.44
C LEU A 221 -23.38 8.70 -23.98
N ASP A 222 -23.58 9.86 -23.35
CA ASP A 222 -24.00 10.02 -21.94
C ASP A 222 -25.49 10.37 -21.82
N GLY A 223 -26.17 10.63 -22.94
CA GLY A 223 -27.61 10.88 -23.00
C GLY A 223 -27.99 11.84 -24.12
N TYR A 224 -29.03 12.64 -23.86
CA TYR A 224 -29.57 13.63 -24.79
C TYR A 224 -29.58 15.02 -24.14
N GLU A 225 -29.42 16.05 -24.96
CA GLU A 225 -29.50 17.46 -24.60
C GLU A 225 -30.41 18.19 -25.59
N LEU A 226 -31.14 19.20 -25.12
CA LEU A 226 -31.85 20.12 -26.02
C LEU A 226 -30.92 21.29 -26.34
N GLY A 227 -30.82 21.64 -27.61
CA GLY A 227 -30.02 22.78 -28.03
C GLY A 227 -30.17 23.08 -29.51
N SER A 228 -29.14 23.72 -30.07
CA SER A 228 -29.07 24.12 -31.47
C SER A 228 -27.82 23.58 -32.18
N ASN A 229 -27.15 22.57 -31.60
CA ASN A 229 -25.92 22.04 -32.17
C ASN A 229 -26.18 20.96 -33.22
N VAL A 230 -26.12 21.34 -34.49
CA VAL A 230 -26.42 20.46 -35.64
C VAL A 230 -25.44 19.28 -35.74
N GLU A 231 -24.19 19.41 -35.29
CA GLU A 231 -23.19 18.33 -35.37
C GLU A 231 -23.52 17.14 -34.44
N LYS A 232 -24.32 17.39 -33.40
CA LYS A 232 -24.73 16.38 -32.42
C LYS A 232 -26.17 15.94 -32.60
N LEU A 233 -26.86 16.40 -33.64
CA LEU A 233 -28.30 16.18 -33.83
C LEU A 233 -28.66 14.69 -33.83
N VAL A 234 -29.76 14.34 -33.16
CA VAL A 234 -30.32 12.99 -33.21
C VAL A 234 -30.95 12.75 -34.59
N PRO A 235 -30.70 11.62 -35.27
CA PRO A 235 -31.22 11.35 -36.61
C PRO A 235 -32.74 11.47 -36.74
N THR A 236 -33.48 11.17 -35.67
CA THR A 236 -34.94 11.32 -35.63
C THR A 236 -35.41 12.75 -35.85
N GLU A 237 -34.61 13.76 -35.47
CA GLU A 237 -34.97 15.17 -35.75
C GLU A 237 -34.92 15.49 -37.25
N LEU A 238 -34.08 14.80 -38.02
CA LEU A 238 -34.02 14.96 -39.49
C LEU A 238 -35.21 14.36 -40.22
N ALA A 239 -36.04 13.55 -39.55
CA ALA A 239 -37.25 12.99 -40.14
C ALA A 239 -38.43 13.98 -40.11
N TYR A 240 -38.31 15.09 -39.38
CA TYR A 240 -39.35 16.12 -39.36
C TYR A 240 -39.38 16.93 -40.65
N PRO A 241 -40.55 17.46 -41.05
CA PRO A 241 -40.63 18.44 -42.14
C PRO A 241 -39.73 19.65 -41.89
N ASP A 242 -39.13 20.19 -42.95
CA ASP A 242 -38.15 21.27 -42.90
C ASP A 242 -38.61 22.46 -42.03
N LEU A 243 -39.85 22.91 -42.19
CA LEU A 243 -40.41 24.02 -41.41
C LEU A 243 -40.41 23.75 -39.91
N TYR A 244 -40.71 22.51 -39.51
CA TYR A 244 -40.75 22.10 -38.10
C TYR A 244 -39.34 21.95 -37.52
N LEU A 245 -38.41 21.41 -38.31
CA LEU A 245 -36.98 21.34 -37.96
C LEU A 245 -36.40 22.75 -37.76
N TYR A 246 -36.67 23.69 -38.67
CA TYR A 246 -36.20 25.06 -38.57
C TYR A 246 -36.83 25.82 -37.40
N ALA A 247 -38.11 25.61 -37.11
CA ALA A 247 -38.77 26.19 -35.94
C ALA A 247 -38.10 25.71 -34.64
N LYS A 248 -37.88 24.40 -34.49
CA LYS A 248 -37.16 23.83 -33.34
C LYS A 248 -35.72 24.32 -33.24
N PHE A 249 -35.02 24.48 -34.36
CA PHE A 249 -33.66 25.04 -34.40
C PHE A 249 -33.63 26.48 -33.87
N ALA A 250 -34.56 27.33 -34.35
CA ALA A 250 -34.67 28.72 -33.92
C ALA A 250 -35.02 28.84 -32.43
N GLU A 251 -35.86 27.93 -31.92
CA GLU A 251 -36.20 27.86 -30.49
C GLU A 251 -35.11 27.22 -29.61
N GLY A 252 -34.04 26.66 -30.20
CA GLY A 252 -33.00 25.94 -29.47
C GLY A 252 -33.48 24.65 -28.82
N ARG A 253 -34.51 24.00 -29.39
CA ARG A 253 -35.17 22.79 -28.87
C ARG A 253 -34.86 21.53 -29.67
N LEU A 254 -33.77 21.51 -30.45
CA LEU A 254 -33.38 20.30 -31.16
C LEU A 254 -32.78 19.29 -30.19
N LEU A 255 -33.23 18.04 -30.31
CA LEU A 255 -32.66 16.93 -29.56
C LEU A 255 -31.28 16.57 -30.13
N SER A 256 -30.26 16.74 -29.30
CA SER A 256 -28.86 16.46 -29.62
C SER A 256 -28.31 15.37 -28.69
N TYR A 257 -27.35 14.58 -29.17
CA TYR A 257 -26.64 13.62 -28.33
C TYR A 257 -25.68 14.33 -27.39
N LYS A 258 -25.83 14.09 -26.08
CA LYS A 258 -24.83 14.47 -25.09
C LYS A 258 -23.67 13.48 -25.16
N LYS A 259 -22.63 13.87 -25.87
CA LYS A 259 -21.38 13.11 -25.99
C LYS A 259 -20.34 13.65 -25.02
N VAL A 260 -19.66 12.75 -24.35
CA VAL A 260 -18.63 13.07 -23.36
C VAL A 260 -17.37 12.29 -23.61
N LEU A 261 -16.22 12.90 -23.38
CA LEU A 261 -14.94 12.21 -23.31
C LEU A 261 -14.45 12.16 -21.87
N PRO A 262 -13.78 11.06 -21.46
CA PRO A 262 -13.03 11.07 -20.23
C PRO A 262 -11.94 12.14 -20.33
N MET A 263 -11.95 13.09 -19.40
CA MET A 263 -10.93 14.13 -19.33
C MET A 263 -9.56 13.48 -19.13
N SER A 264 -8.55 13.91 -19.89
CA SER A 264 -7.16 13.51 -19.59
C SER A 264 -6.75 14.20 -18.29
N ILE A 265 -6.74 13.45 -17.19
CA ILE A 265 -6.32 13.94 -15.87
C ILE A 265 -4.79 13.84 -15.81
N GLY A 266 -4.13 14.97 -15.52
CA GLY A 266 -2.68 15.01 -15.34
C GLY A 266 -2.21 14.30 -14.08
N PRO A 267 -0.91 14.29 -13.78
CA PRO A 267 -0.35 13.70 -12.56
C PRO A 267 -0.93 14.34 -11.30
N LEU A 268 -1.05 13.54 -10.23
CA LEU A 268 -1.27 14.03 -8.87
C LEU A 268 0.09 14.17 -8.21
N TYR A 269 0.50 15.39 -7.92
CA TYR A 269 1.79 15.71 -7.31
C TYR A 269 1.59 16.10 -5.85
N VAL A 270 2.15 15.34 -4.92
CA VAL A 270 2.06 15.62 -3.48
C VAL A 270 3.37 16.19 -2.98
N LEU A 271 3.31 17.39 -2.41
CA LEU A 271 4.39 18.03 -1.68
C LEU A 271 4.13 17.88 -0.19
N LEU A 272 5.00 17.14 0.51
CA LEU A 272 4.91 16.95 1.95
C LEU A 272 5.99 17.77 2.65
N ASP A 273 5.56 18.68 3.51
CA ASP A 273 6.44 19.41 4.41
C ASP A 273 6.99 18.48 5.49
N LYS A 274 8.30 18.50 5.66
CA LYS A 274 9.00 17.76 6.73
C LYS A 274 9.79 18.68 7.65
N SER A 275 9.44 19.95 7.74
CA SER A 275 9.99 20.90 8.70
C SER A 275 9.96 20.37 10.15
N GLY A 276 10.75 20.99 11.03
CA GLY A 276 10.72 20.66 12.46
C GLY A 276 9.34 20.87 13.09
N SER A 277 8.57 21.86 12.63
CA SER A 277 7.22 22.19 13.13
C SER A 277 6.18 21.08 12.87
N MET A 278 6.46 20.19 11.91
CA MET A 278 5.64 19.05 11.53
C MET A 278 5.88 17.79 12.39
N GLU A 279 6.79 17.84 13.36
CA GLU A 279 7.13 16.69 14.19
C GLU A 279 5.93 16.10 14.96
N GLY A 280 5.97 14.78 15.17
CA GLY A 280 4.96 14.05 15.93
C GLY A 280 3.72 13.69 15.13
N THR A 281 2.55 14.12 15.59
CA THR A 281 1.26 13.68 15.01
C THR A 281 0.95 14.33 13.66
N LYS A 282 1.47 15.54 13.40
CA LYS A 282 1.25 16.25 12.12
C LYS A 282 1.87 15.49 10.94
N ILE A 283 3.15 15.11 11.02
CA ILE A 283 3.83 14.36 9.96
C ILE A 283 3.20 12.98 9.76
N LEU A 284 2.78 12.29 10.82
CA LEU A 284 2.09 11.00 10.70
C LEU A 284 0.79 11.14 9.91
N TRP A 285 0.00 12.17 10.22
CA TRP A 285 -1.24 12.47 9.50
C TRP A 285 -0.98 12.89 8.05
N ALA A 286 0.06 13.68 7.79
CA ALA A 286 0.47 14.10 6.45
C ALA A 286 0.88 12.89 5.59
N LYS A 287 1.66 11.96 6.14
CA LYS A 287 2.03 10.69 5.50
C LYS A 287 0.79 9.83 5.20
N ALA A 288 -0.16 9.72 6.14
CA ALA A 288 -1.40 8.99 5.93
C ALA A 288 -2.25 9.60 4.80
N THR A 289 -2.33 10.93 4.76
CA THR A 289 -3.03 11.68 3.71
C THR A 289 -2.38 11.47 2.34
N ALA A 290 -1.05 11.50 2.26
CA ALA A 290 -0.35 11.21 1.01
C ALA A 290 -0.59 9.77 0.52
N LEU A 291 -0.65 8.80 1.42
CA LEU A 291 -0.96 7.42 1.05
C LEU A 291 -2.42 7.26 0.60
N ALA A 292 -3.36 8.00 1.20
CA ALA A 292 -4.74 8.04 0.75
C ALA A 292 -4.89 8.71 -0.63
N LEU A 293 -4.15 9.78 -0.90
CA LEU A 293 -4.06 10.42 -2.22
C LEU A 293 -3.44 9.48 -3.27
N PHE A 294 -2.44 8.69 -2.90
CA PHE A 294 -1.90 7.64 -3.76
C PHE A 294 -2.95 6.60 -4.13
N MET A 295 -3.76 6.13 -3.16
CA MET A 295 -4.87 5.20 -3.42
C MET A 295 -5.91 5.81 -4.37
N ARG A 296 -6.23 7.11 -4.22
CA ARG A 296 -7.09 7.84 -5.16
C ARG A 296 -6.49 7.90 -6.57
N ALA A 297 -5.22 8.29 -6.70
CA ALA A 297 -4.55 8.37 -8.00
C ALA A 297 -4.56 7.02 -8.74
N ARG A 298 -4.42 5.91 -7.99
CA ARG A 298 -4.54 4.54 -8.50
C ARG A 298 -5.93 4.22 -9.04
N ALA A 299 -6.98 4.65 -8.33
CA ALA A 299 -8.38 4.47 -8.75
C ALA A 299 -8.70 5.32 -10.00
N GLU A 300 -8.24 6.58 -10.02
CA GLU A 300 -8.41 7.51 -11.14
C GLU A 300 -7.57 7.16 -12.37
N LYS A 301 -6.60 6.24 -12.23
CA LYS A 301 -5.61 5.89 -13.26
C LYS A 301 -4.86 7.13 -13.74
N ARG A 302 -4.25 7.86 -12.80
CA ARG A 302 -3.33 8.98 -13.09
C ARG A 302 -1.95 8.72 -12.48
N PRO A 303 -0.87 9.26 -13.06
CA PRO A 303 0.46 9.17 -12.45
C PRO A 303 0.48 9.84 -11.07
N PHE A 304 1.24 9.28 -10.13
CA PHE A 304 1.39 9.82 -8.79
C PHE A 304 2.85 10.19 -8.53
N TYR A 305 3.07 11.41 -8.08
CA TYR A 305 4.38 11.93 -7.74
C TYR A 305 4.35 12.42 -6.29
N ILE A 306 5.40 12.13 -5.54
CA ILE A 306 5.54 12.64 -4.18
C ILE A 306 6.96 13.12 -3.93
N ARG A 307 7.06 14.26 -3.26
CA ARG A 307 8.32 14.86 -2.86
C ARG A 307 8.17 15.44 -1.47
N PHE A 308 9.14 15.12 -0.62
CA PHE A 308 9.32 15.77 0.67
C PHE A 308 10.16 17.04 0.49
N PHE A 309 9.92 18.06 1.31
CA PHE A 309 10.72 19.28 1.28
C PHE A 309 10.92 19.84 2.70
N ASP A 310 12.08 20.47 2.89
CA ASP A 310 12.41 21.34 4.02
C ASP A 310 12.81 22.72 3.45
N SER A 311 14.00 23.22 3.76
CA SER A 311 14.67 24.31 3.03
C SER A 311 15.03 23.94 1.58
N THR A 312 15.07 22.64 1.26
CA THR A 312 15.37 22.11 -0.07
C THR A 312 14.43 20.96 -0.45
N PRO A 313 14.06 20.85 -1.75
CA PRO A 313 13.28 19.72 -2.25
C PRO A 313 14.11 18.43 -2.32
N TYR A 314 13.57 17.32 -1.82
CA TYR A 314 14.23 15.99 -1.85
C TYR A 314 13.98 15.26 -3.18
N SER A 315 14.60 14.08 -3.31
CA SER A 315 14.41 13.19 -4.45
C SER A 315 12.93 12.89 -4.69
N LEU A 316 12.52 13.00 -5.95
CA LEU A 316 11.14 12.74 -6.36
C LEU A 316 10.89 11.24 -6.43
N ALA A 317 9.95 10.75 -5.62
CA ALA A 317 9.44 9.40 -5.75
C ALA A 317 8.30 9.39 -6.76
N LYS A 318 8.51 8.66 -7.87
CA LYS A 318 7.54 8.56 -8.96
C LYS A 318 6.88 7.20 -8.95
N VAL A 319 5.57 7.19 -9.10
CA VAL A 319 4.80 5.98 -9.30
C VAL A 319 3.97 6.11 -10.57
N SER A 320 4.30 5.27 -11.55
CA SER A 320 3.64 5.28 -12.86
C SER A 320 2.24 4.65 -12.80
N MET A 321 1.54 4.58 -13.94
CA MET A 321 0.23 3.92 -13.99
C MET A 321 0.31 2.38 -14.00
N LYS A 322 1.45 1.83 -14.44
CA LYS A 322 1.71 0.38 -14.62
C LYS A 322 2.73 -0.14 -13.59
N THR A 323 2.63 0.37 -12.37
CA THR A 323 3.54 0.09 -11.26
C THR A 323 3.47 -1.36 -10.82
N LYS A 324 4.66 -1.98 -10.67
CA LYS A 324 4.80 -3.29 -10.04
C LYS A 324 4.55 -3.19 -8.53
N PRO A 325 4.02 -4.24 -7.87
CA PRO A 325 3.83 -4.25 -6.42
C PRO A 325 5.07 -3.82 -5.61
N SER A 326 6.27 -4.19 -6.06
CA SER A 326 7.55 -3.81 -5.42
C SER A 326 7.82 -2.30 -5.38
N GLU A 327 7.43 -1.54 -6.41
CA GLU A 327 7.56 -0.08 -6.42
C GLU A 327 6.63 0.57 -5.38
N ILE A 328 5.48 -0.04 -5.09
CA ILE A 328 4.53 0.42 -4.06
C ILE A 328 5.11 0.19 -2.67
N LEU A 329 5.71 -0.98 -2.44
CA LEU A 329 6.39 -1.28 -1.18
C LEU A 329 7.56 -0.32 -0.94
N ARG A 330 8.36 -0.03 -1.98
CA ARG A 330 9.43 0.99 -1.92
C ARG A 330 8.89 2.39 -1.63
N LEU A 331 7.75 2.76 -2.21
CA LEU A 331 7.10 4.03 -1.89
C LEU A 331 6.68 4.07 -0.42
N MET A 332 6.07 3.00 0.10
CA MET A 332 5.69 2.93 1.51
C MET A 332 6.90 3.00 2.44
N GLU A 333 7.97 2.27 2.12
CA GLU A 333 9.23 2.33 2.86
C GLU A 333 9.81 3.75 2.84
N TYR A 334 9.81 4.39 1.68
CA TYR A 334 10.27 5.77 1.52
C TYR A 334 9.45 6.71 2.41
N ILE A 335 8.12 6.67 2.35
CA ILE A 335 7.24 7.50 3.17
C ILE A 335 7.43 7.22 4.66
N ALA A 336 7.56 5.95 5.06
CA ALA A 336 7.75 5.57 6.45
C ALA A 336 9.08 6.12 7.00
N ARG A 337 10.18 6.00 6.25
CA ARG A 337 11.53 6.37 6.70
C ARG A 337 11.77 7.87 6.88
N VAL A 338 11.01 8.74 6.20
CA VAL A 338 11.22 10.19 6.31
C VAL A 338 10.96 10.67 7.74
N LYS A 339 11.94 11.36 8.34
CA LYS A 339 11.80 12.04 9.64
C LYS A 339 11.63 13.55 9.43
N SER A 340 10.92 14.19 10.34
CA SER A 340 10.81 15.66 10.39
C SER A 340 12.12 16.29 10.84
N GLY A 341 12.42 17.47 10.30
CA GLY A 341 13.60 18.26 10.64
C GLY A 341 13.97 19.24 9.52
N GLY A 342 14.59 20.36 9.91
CA GLY A 342 15.02 21.43 9.01
C GLY A 342 14.06 22.63 8.99
N GLY A 343 14.41 23.63 8.17
CA GLY A 343 13.54 24.78 7.87
C GLY A 343 12.52 24.47 6.77
N THR A 344 11.92 25.52 6.20
CA THR A 344 10.85 25.39 5.21
C THR A 344 11.04 26.40 4.08
N ASP A 345 11.02 25.96 2.82
CA ASP A 345 10.90 26.82 1.64
C ASP A 345 9.79 26.29 0.72
N ILE A 346 8.59 26.83 0.91
CA ILE A 346 7.39 26.41 0.17
C ILE A 346 7.49 26.87 -1.29
N THR A 347 8.04 28.06 -1.51
CA THR A 347 8.11 28.67 -2.85
C THR A 347 8.96 27.79 -3.78
N ARG A 348 10.15 27.38 -3.31
CA ARG A 348 11.04 26.50 -4.08
C ARG A 348 10.46 25.12 -4.31
N ALA A 349 9.75 24.56 -3.34
CA ALA A 349 9.08 23.26 -3.48
C ALA A 349 8.02 23.27 -4.59
N VAL A 350 7.18 24.31 -4.63
CA VAL A 350 6.13 24.45 -5.67
C VAL A 350 6.73 24.70 -7.04
N ILE A 351 7.76 25.53 -7.15
CA ILE A 351 8.48 25.77 -8.42
C ILE A 351 9.05 24.45 -8.95
N SER A 352 9.74 23.69 -8.10
CA SER A 352 10.34 22.42 -8.50
C SER A 352 9.30 21.39 -8.96
N ALA A 353 8.10 21.39 -8.36
CA ALA A 353 7.00 20.54 -8.81
C ALA A 353 6.46 20.96 -10.20
N CYS A 354 6.38 22.27 -10.47
CA CYS A 354 5.98 22.78 -11.77
C CYS A 354 6.99 22.41 -12.87
N ASP A 355 8.29 22.57 -12.58
CA ASP A 355 9.37 22.23 -13.50
C ASP A 355 9.38 20.73 -13.83
N ASP A 356 9.15 19.88 -12.83
CA ASP A 356 9.00 18.44 -13.02
C ASP A 356 7.81 18.10 -13.94
N ILE A 357 6.63 18.69 -13.69
CA ILE A 357 5.43 18.45 -14.50
C ILE A 357 5.67 18.85 -15.96
N GLU A 358 6.32 19.98 -16.20
CA GLU A 358 6.71 20.43 -17.55
C GLU A 358 7.70 19.47 -18.21
N GLY A 359 8.74 19.07 -17.47
CA GLY A 359 9.78 18.15 -17.96
C GLY A 359 9.22 16.80 -18.42
N TYR A 360 8.21 16.26 -17.71
CA TYR A 360 7.59 14.99 -18.08
C TYR A 360 6.52 15.09 -19.17
N ARG A 361 6.25 16.30 -19.71
CA ARG A 361 5.22 16.57 -20.73
C ARG A 361 3.88 15.88 -20.40
N ALA A 362 3.48 15.99 -19.14
CA ALA A 362 2.25 15.38 -18.69
C ALA A 362 1.06 15.91 -19.50
N LYS A 363 0.21 15.00 -20.01
CA LYS A 363 -1.02 15.37 -20.71
C LYS A 363 -2.11 15.70 -19.70
N GLY A 364 -2.73 16.87 -19.85
CA GLY A 364 -3.86 17.29 -19.04
C GLY A 364 -3.50 18.14 -17.81
N ALA A 365 -4.53 18.71 -17.18
CA ALA A 365 -4.35 19.55 -16.00
C ALA A 365 -3.83 18.72 -14.82
N SER A 366 -2.74 19.17 -14.20
CA SER A 366 -2.11 18.52 -13.05
C SER A 366 -2.67 19.09 -11.75
N ASP A 367 -2.75 18.27 -10.70
CA ASP A 367 -3.09 18.75 -9.36
C ASP A 367 -1.85 18.64 -8.48
N ILE A 368 -1.45 19.76 -7.87
CA ILE A 368 -0.38 19.82 -6.87
C ILE A 368 -1.04 19.96 -5.51
N VAL A 369 -0.86 18.96 -4.64
CA VAL A 369 -1.34 18.98 -3.25
C VAL A 369 -0.18 19.31 -2.33
N LEU A 370 -0.22 20.47 -1.70
CA LEU A 370 0.75 20.91 -0.69
C LEU A 370 0.21 20.61 0.70
N VAL A 371 0.97 19.87 1.51
CA VAL A 371 0.64 19.59 2.91
C VAL A 371 1.71 20.20 3.79
N THR A 372 1.35 21.21 4.58
CA THR A 372 2.26 22.02 5.42
C THR A 372 1.49 22.58 6.62
N ASP A 373 2.19 23.06 7.64
CA ASP A 373 1.62 23.92 8.68
C ASP A 373 1.80 25.42 8.41
N GLY A 374 2.55 25.77 7.35
CA GLY A 374 2.54 27.08 6.72
C GLY A 374 3.32 28.18 7.43
N GLU A 375 4.36 27.82 8.19
CA GLU A 375 5.25 28.76 8.89
C GLU A 375 6.13 29.64 7.95
N ASP A 376 6.06 29.44 6.63
CA ASP A 376 6.88 30.15 5.65
C ASP A 376 6.07 31.20 4.84
N ARG A 377 6.75 32.28 4.41
CA ARG A 377 6.15 33.32 3.56
C ARG A 377 6.32 32.96 2.09
N VAL A 378 5.27 33.19 1.31
CA VAL A 378 5.20 32.68 -0.06
C VAL A 378 5.18 33.82 -1.08
N SER A 379 5.94 33.67 -2.15
CA SER A 379 5.97 34.66 -3.24
C SER A 379 4.84 34.46 -4.26
N ASP A 380 3.70 35.12 -4.02
CA ASP A 380 2.47 34.98 -4.82
C ASP A 380 2.66 35.09 -6.33
N ALA A 381 3.40 36.11 -6.77
CA ALA A 381 3.53 36.43 -8.20
C ALA A 381 4.27 35.35 -8.99
N ILE A 382 5.29 34.73 -8.37
CA ILE A 382 6.12 33.69 -9.01
C ILE A 382 5.31 32.40 -9.11
N ILE A 383 4.66 32.00 -8.02
CA ILE A 383 3.86 30.76 -7.99
C ILE A 383 2.70 30.81 -8.97
N LYS A 384 1.95 31.93 -9.05
CA LYS A 384 0.86 32.07 -10.03
C LYS A 384 1.35 31.89 -11.46
N ARG A 385 2.54 32.42 -11.78
CA ARG A 385 3.13 32.31 -13.12
C ARG A 385 3.52 30.87 -13.42
N MET A 386 4.18 30.19 -12.49
CA MET A 386 4.63 28.81 -12.67
C MET A 386 3.46 27.82 -12.76
N LEU A 387 2.43 27.98 -11.92
CA LEU A 387 1.22 27.14 -11.98
C LEU A 387 0.49 27.26 -13.32
N LYS A 388 0.38 28.48 -13.87
CA LYS A 388 -0.20 28.69 -15.20
C LYS A 388 0.63 28.03 -16.29
N ARG A 389 1.96 28.14 -16.21
CA ARG A 389 2.90 27.57 -17.18
C ARG A 389 2.83 26.04 -17.21
N ALA A 390 2.77 25.41 -16.04
CA ALA A 390 2.66 23.96 -15.88
C ALA A 390 1.22 23.40 -16.06
N SER A 391 0.22 24.25 -16.33
CA SER A 391 -1.20 23.87 -16.35
C SER A 391 -1.62 23.09 -15.08
N ALA A 392 -1.19 23.60 -13.92
CA ALA A 392 -1.34 22.93 -12.63
C ALA A 392 -2.26 23.71 -11.69
N LYS A 393 -3.09 22.99 -10.94
CA LYS A 393 -3.94 23.54 -9.87
C LYS A 393 -3.28 23.23 -8.52
N LEU A 394 -3.12 24.28 -7.70
CA LEU A 394 -2.63 24.11 -6.33
C LEU A 394 -3.82 23.84 -5.38
N VAL A 395 -3.69 22.80 -4.58
CA VAL A 395 -4.56 22.46 -3.45
C VAL A 395 -3.70 22.48 -2.20
N THR A 396 -4.05 23.30 -1.22
CA THR A 396 -3.26 23.41 0.03
C THR A 396 -4.02 22.78 1.18
N VAL A 397 -3.31 21.97 1.96
CA VAL A 397 -3.76 21.30 3.17
C VAL A 397 -2.93 21.82 4.33
N MET A 398 -3.55 22.66 5.14
CA MET A 398 -2.93 23.32 6.28
C MET A 398 -3.17 22.54 7.54
N ILE A 399 -2.10 22.06 8.17
CA ILE A 399 -2.17 21.28 9.40
C ILE A 399 -1.95 22.19 10.60
N ARG A 400 -3.03 22.47 11.36
CA ARG A 400 -3.00 23.30 12.58
C ARG A 400 -2.27 24.65 12.39
N GLY A 401 -2.41 25.23 11.21
CA GLY A 401 -1.85 26.53 10.85
C GLY A 401 -2.76 27.29 9.90
N ASP A 402 -2.37 28.52 9.56
CA ASP A 402 -3.08 29.35 8.59
C ASP A 402 -2.08 30.25 7.85
N ASN A 403 -2.24 30.34 6.52
CA ASN A 403 -1.40 31.16 5.67
C ASN A 403 -2.28 31.84 4.60
N SER A 404 -2.37 33.18 4.70
CA SER A 404 -3.26 33.97 3.86
C SER A 404 -2.80 34.03 2.39
N ASP A 405 -1.50 33.92 2.14
CA ASP A 405 -0.91 33.92 0.80
C ASP A 405 -1.28 32.63 0.06
N LEU A 406 -1.06 31.48 0.70
CA LEU A 406 -1.47 30.18 0.17
C LEU A 406 -2.98 30.09 -0.08
N ARG A 407 -3.80 30.72 0.77
CA ARG A 407 -5.25 30.76 0.57
C ARG A 407 -5.66 31.49 -0.69
N ARG A 408 -4.94 32.56 -1.08
CA ARG A 408 -5.19 33.30 -2.33
C ARG A 408 -4.68 32.57 -3.58
N LEU A 409 -3.63 31.76 -3.42
CA LEU A 409 -3.00 31.01 -4.52
C LEU A 409 -3.72 29.71 -4.85
N SER A 410 -4.29 29.08 -3.84
CA SER A 410 -4.84 27.73 -3.95
C SER A 410 -6.25 27.74 -4.55
N SER A 411 -6.51 26.79 -5.45
CA SER A 411 -7.85 26.52 -5.94
C SER A 411 -8.78 25.99 -4.84
N LYS A 412 -8.22 25.20 -3.92
CA LYS A 412 -8.88 24.72 -2.71
C LYS A 412 -7.92 24.81 -1.54
N TYR A 413 -8.44 25.25 -0.40
CA TYR A 413 -7.69 25.46 0.81
C TYR A 413 -8.39 24.73 1.96
N PHE A 414 -7.74 23.69 2.48
CA PHE A 414 -8.24 22.88 3.57
C PHE A 414 -7.50 23.24 4.85
N ARG A 415 -8.23 23.49 5.94
CA ARG A 415 -7.66 23.69 7.26
C ARG A 415 -8.02 22.51 8.16
N VAL A 416 -6.99 21.81 8.63
CA VAL A 416 -7.10 20.58 9.42
C VAL A 416 -6.73 20.91 10.85
N ILE A 417 -7.67 20.72 11.77
CA ILE A 417 -7.48 21.08 13.19
C ILE A 417 -7.39 19.82 14.04
N GLN A 418 -8.30 18.87 13.80
CA GLN A 418 -8.49 17.71 14.65
C GLN A 418 -7.61 16.52 14.26
N LEU A 419 -6.96 16.57 13.08
CA LEU A 419 -6.15 15.46 12.53
C LEU A 419 -6.97 14.16 12.45
N SER A 420 -8.26 14.29 12.10
CA SER A 420 -9.20 13.19 12.08
C SER A 420 -9.21 12.48 10.72
N SER A 421 -9.68 11.22 10.70
CA SER A 421 -9.88 10.48 9.44
C SER A 421 -10.93 11.15 8.53
N LYS A 422 -11.89 11.90 9.08
CA LYS A 422 -12.89 12.64 8.28
C LYS A 422 -12.25 13.78 7.47
N GLU A 423 -11.32 14.51 8.08
CA GLU A 423 -10.59 15.58 7.39
C GLU A 423 -9.70 15.01 6.27
N ILE A 424 -9.10 13.82 6.45
CA ILE A 424 -8.37 13.13 5.37
C ILE A 424 -9.31 12.84 4.21
N LEU A 425 -10.52 12.35 4.48
CA LEU A 425 -11.49 12.04 3.43
C LEU A 425 -11.87 13.29 2.61
N GLN A 426 -12.11 14.42 3.28
CA GLN A 426 -12.40 15.70 2.61
C GLN A 426 -11.25 16.16 1.70
N VAL A 427 -10.00 16.00 2.16
CA VAL A 427 -8.81 16.27 1.35
C VAL A 427 -8.68 15.27 0.20
N VAL A 428 -9.07 14.02 0.37
CA VAL A 428 -8.98 13.05 -0.72
C VAL A 428 -10.08 13.25 -1.75
N GLU A 429 -11.25 13.80 -1.42
CA GLU A 429 -12.40 13.89 -2.35
C GLU A 429 -12.49 15.19 -3.18
N PHE A 430 -11.47 16.06 -3.14
CA PHE A 430 -11.54 17.35 -3.84
C PHE A 430 -11.68 17.30 -5.37
#